data_AF-A0A8B8FZF1-F1
#
_entry.id   AF-A0A8B8FZF1-F1
#
_cell.length_a   1.000
_cell.length_b   1.000
_cell.length_c   1.000
_cell.angle_alpha   90.00
_cell.angle_beta   90.00
_cell.angle_gamma   90.00
#
_symmetry.space_group_name_H-M   'P 1'
#
loop_
_entity.id
_entity.type
_entity.pdbx_description
1 polymer ?
#
loop_
_entity_poly.entity_id
_entity_poly.type
_entity_poly.pdbx_seq_one_letter_code
_entity_poly.pdbx_strand_id
1 'polypeptide(L)'
;MHTLWVREHNRVCDQLAAQHPEWTDEWLYAAARRILVGQMMGIMINDVLNVGGNRWPSKHDSAARWAAGDRPSTTPLEMLLTMMMPSGGAGAHTGFENAKAGSTSFHRDSSRLLDSDISDTVKLMVDQPMGAMSNNNGSAETEPLTKVLMKLSRENSVQSFNRYRTHLGLHAYGSFYELTGNREVARRLESLYENVDNVELLVGMFAEKTSDNSVPTFTVMMNSYIVNSIVTNPLYTKTMWNSDTFGGDYGFSLVKSASIRTFICNNLQDECDNNELIVDLYTK
;
A
#
# COMPACT_ATOMS: atom_id res chain seq x y z
N MET A 1 -3.39 9.38 8.99
CA MET A 1 -2.07 9.21 8.34
C MET A 1 -1.26 10.51 8.20
N HIS A 2 -1.74 11.56 7.52
CA HIS A 2 -0.96 12.81 7.37
C HIS A 2 -0.46 13.38 8.71
N THR A 3 -1.35 13.48 9.71
CA THR A 3 -0.98 13.94 11.06
C THR A 3 0.12 13.10 11.69
N LEU A 4 0.07 11.77 11.55
CA LEU A 4 1.09 10.87 12.10
C LEU A 4 2.46 11.08 11.44
N TRP A 5 2.50 11.27 10.12
CA TRP A 5 3.77 11.54 9.42
C TRP A 5 4.37 12.90 9.76
N VAL A 6 3.53 13.92 10.01
CA VAL A 6 4.01 15.23 10.50
C VAL A 6 4.56 15.12 11.91
N ARG A 7 3.87 14.38 12.81
CA ARG A 7 4.38 14.09 14.15
C ARG A 7 5.72 13.35 14.11
N GLU A 8 5.84 12.33 13.24
CA GLU A 8 7.08 11.56 13.11
C GLU A 8 8.22 12.42 12.57
N HIS A 9 7.93 13.29 11.59
CA HIS A 9 8.91 14.25 11.09
C HIS A 9 9.47 15.12 12.21
N ASN A 10 8.58 15.76 12.98
CA ASN A 10 8.99 16.65 14.08
C ASN A 10 9.74 15.88 15.17
N ARG A 11 9.25 14.70 15.56
CA ARG A 11 9.93 13.82 16.53
C ARG A 11 11.34 13.47 16.08
N VAL A 12 11.53 13.17 14.80
CA VAL A 12 12.87 12.88 14.23
C VAL A 12 13.74 14.15 14.21
N CYS A 13 13.19 15.31 13.84
CA CYS A 13 13.90 16.59 13.88
C CYS A 13 14.40 16.93 15.29
N ASP A 14 13.56 16.80 16.31
CA ASP A 14 13.93 17.07 17.71
C ASP A 14 15.09 16.18 18.18
N GLN A 15 15.04 14.90 17.81
CA GLN A 15 16.07 13.92 18.16
C GLN A 15 17.39 14.16 17.42
N LEU A 16 17.32 14.59 16.16
CA LEU A 16 18.50 14.99 15.39
C LEU A 16 19.11 16.28 15.95
N ALA A 17 18.29 17.27 16.32
CA ALA A 17 18.76 18.53 16.90
C ALA A 17 19.48 18.32 18.24
N ALA A 18 19.01 17.37 19.04
CA ALA A 18 19.68 16.99 20.29
C ALA A 18 21.05 16.33 20.07
N GLN A 19 21.23 15.59 18.97
CA GLN A 19 22.46 14.88 18.64
C GLN A 19 23.45 15.72 17.83
N HIS A 20 22.94 16.67 17.06
CA HIS A 20 23.72 17.55 16.19
C HIS A 20 23.34 19.02 16.46
N PRO A 21 23.74 19.61 17.61
CA PRO A 21 23.35 20.97 17.99
C PRO A 21 23.85 22.06 17.02
N GLU A 22 24.83 21.73 16.19
CA GLU A 22 25.41 22.61 15.18
C GLU A 22 24.65 22.63 13.85
N TRP A 23 23.71 21.69 13.63
CA TRP A 23 22.95 21.62 12.40
C TRP A 23 21.95 22.77 12.28
N THR A 24 21.81 23.29 11.07
CA THR A 24 20.77 24.26 10.75
C THR A 24 19.43 23.56 10.52
N ASP A 25 18.34 24.33 10.55
CA ASP A 25 16.99 23.86 10.23
C ASP A 25 16.92 23.11 8.90
N GLU A 26 17.59 23.62 7.85
CA GLU A 26 17.64 22.96 6.53
C GLU A 26 18.31 21.58 6.59
N TRP A 27 19.38 21.44 7.37
CA TRP A 27 20.06 20.15 7.54
C TRP A 27 19.19 19.16 8.30
N LEU A 28 18.52 19.61 9.37
CA LEU A 28 17.57 18.81 10.15
C LEU A 28 16.41 18.34 9.27
N TYR A 29 15.77 19.25 8.53
CA TYR A 29 14.68 18.95 7.62
C TYR A 29 15.09 17.92 6.55
N ALA A 30 16.23 18.15 5.88
CA ALA A 30 16.70 17.27 4.82
C ALA A 30 17.07 15.87 5.35
N ALA A 31 17.67 15.78 6.53
CA ALA A 31 18.01 14.50 7.17
C ALA A 31 16.75 13.76 7.64
N ALA A 32 15.83 14.43 8.32
CA ALA A 32 14.56 13.86 8.76
C ALA A 32 13.74 13.35 7.56
N ARG A 33 13.68 14.11 6.46
CA ARG A 33 13.01 13.66 5.22
C ARG A 33 13.62 12.35 4.68
N ARG A 34 14.95 12.22 4.68
CA ARG A 34 15.63 10.97 4.25
C ARG A 34 15.29 9.80 5.16
N ILE A 35 15.28 10.01 6.48
CA ILE A 35 14.89 9.01 7.47
C ILE A 35 13.45 8.56 7.25
N LEU A 36 12.51 9.49 7.10
CA LEU A 36 11.09 9.16 6.87
C LEU A 36 10.87 8.37 5.58
N VAL A 37 11.58 8.71 4.50
CA VAL A 37 11.55 7.90 3.26
C VAL A 37 12.07 6.49 3.52
N GLY A 38 13.18 6.36 4.25
CA GLY A 38 13.71 5.06 4.67
C GLY A 38 12.72 4.25 5.52
N GLN A 39 12.04 4.90 6.47
CA GLN A 39 11.01 4.26 7.30
C GLN A 39 9.83 3.78 6.45
N MET A 40 9.34 4.60 5.52
CA MET A 40 8.28 4.18 4.57
C MET A 40 8.69 2.95 3.78
N MET A 41 9.93 2.91 3.27
CA MET A 41 10.46 1.75 2.55
C MET A 41 10.54 0.51 3.46
N GLY A 42 10.94 0.69 4.72
CA GLY A 42 10.97 -0.37 5.72
C GLY A 42 9.59 -0.94 6.02
N ILE A 43 8.60 -0.08 6.26
CA ILE A 43 7.20 -0.49 6.47
C ILE A 43 6.66 -1.25 5.25
N MET A 44 6.95 -0.77 4.04
CA MET A 44 6.52 -1.44 2.81
C MET A 44 7.11 -2.84 2.64
N ILE A 45 8.39 -3.05 2.97
CA ILE A 45 9.04 -4.38 2.86
C ILE A 45 8.66 -5.31 4.01
N ASN A 46 8.74 -4.81 5.23
CA ASN A 46 8.62 -5.64 6.42
C ASN A 46 7.15 -5.98 6.69
N ASP A 47 6.26 -5.00 6.56
CA ASP A 47 4.85 -5.17 6.88
C ASP A 47 4.04 -5.41 5.59
N VAL A 48 4.02 -4.50 4.62
CA VAL A 48 3.08 -4.60 3.47
C VAL A 48 3.40 -5.72 2.48
N LEU A 49 4.67 -6.08 2.28
CA LEU A 49 5.02 -7.25 1.48
C LEU A 49 4.97 -8.56 2.29
N ASN A 50 5.16 -8.45 3.61
CA ASN A 50 5.27 -9.57 4.54
C ASN A 50 6.13 -10.73 4.01
N VAL A 51 7.23 -10.41 3.30
CA VAL A 51 8.15 -11.41 2.76
C VAL A 51 9.01 -11.93 3.89
N GLY A 52 8.51 -12.96 4.58
CA GLY A 52 9.09 -13.55 5.79
C GLY A 52 10.62 -13.46 5.89
N GLY A 53 11.08 -12.75 6.93
CA GLY A 53 12.49 -12.65 7.31
C GLY A 53 13.25 -11.42 6.78
N ASN A 54 12.63 -10.23 6.72
CA ASN A 54 13.28 -8.96 6.35
C ASN A 54 14.18 -9.10 5.12
N ARG A 55 13.67 -9.71 4.05
CA ARG A 55 14.44 -9.97 2.83
C ARG A 55 14.48 -8.73 1.96
N TRP A 56 15.34 -7.80 2.35
CA TRP A 56 15.63 -6.63 1.56
C TRP A 56 16.25 -7.02 0.21
N PRO A 57 15.77 -6.46 -0.92
CA PRO A 57 16.39 -6.66 -2.23
C PRO A 57 17.88 -6.28 -2.22
N SER A 58 18.65 -6.86 -3.13
CA SER A 58 20.05 -6.46 -3.29
C SER A 58 20.16 -4.97 -3.61
N LYS A 59 21.10 -4.27 -2.98
CA LYS A 59 21.37 -2.87 -3.27
C LYS A 59 22.09 -2.74 -4.60
N HIS A 60 21.72 -1.74 -5.36
CA HIS A 60 22.29 -1.52 -6.68
C HIS A 60 23.34 -0.41 -6.67
N ASP A 61 24.19 -0.44 -7.70
CA ASP A 61 25.09 0.66 -8.04
C ASP A 61 24.37 1.60 -9.00
N SER A 62 24.19 2.86 -8.58
CA SER A 62 23.48 3.89 -9.33
C SER A 62 24.10 4.13 -10.71
N ALA A 63 25.44 4.12 -10.80
CA ALA A 63 26.15 4.38 -12.05
C ALA A 63 25.95 3.23 -13.04
N ALA A 64 26.02 1.98 -12.56
CA ALA A 64 25.79 0.80 -13.37
C ALA A 64 24.34 0.76 -13.91
N ARG A 65 23.36 1.14 -13.09
CA ARG A 65 21.94 1.21 -13.51
C ARG A 65 21.71 2.29 -14.57
N TRP A 66 22.25 3.48 -14.35
CA TRP A 66 22.11 4.57 -15.32
C TRP A 66 22.76 4.22 -16.66
N ALA A 67 23.93 3.56 -16.61
CA ALA A 67 24.61 3.05 -17.80
C ALA A 67 23.79 1.95 -18.52
N ALA A 68 23.01 1.16 -17.79
CA ALA A 68 22.08 0.18 -18.35
C ALA A 68 20.77 0.80 -18.90
N GLY A 69 20.57 2.11 -18.74
CA GLY A 69 19.35 2.81 -19.18
C GLY A 69 18.17 2.64 -18.22
N ASP A 70 18.38 2.08 -17.03
CA ASP A 70 17.36 1.99 -16.00
C ASP A 70 16.99 3.39 -15.51
N ARG A 71 15.70 3.70 -15.52
CA ARG A 71 15.17 4.99 -15.08
C ARG A 71 14.50 4.85 -13.71
N PRO A 72 14.34 5.95 -12.96
CA PRO A 72 13.54 5.97 -11.74
C PRO A 72 12.14 5.40 -12.00
N SER A 73 11.54 4.73 -11.00
CA SER A 73 10.20 4.17 -11.14
C SER A 73 9.19 5.27 -11.49
N THR A 74 8.59 5.17 -12.67
CA THR A 74 7.34 5.87 -12.98
C THR A 74 6.18 4.98 -12.58
N THR A 75 5.16 5.52 -11.92
CA THR A 75 3.93 4.77 -11.64
C THR A 75 3.23 4.43 -12.97
N PRO A 76 3.16 3.15 -13.37
CA PRO A 76 2.47 2.78 -14.59
C PRO A 76 0.96 2.92 -14.42
N LEU A 77 0.24 3.07 -15.52
CA LEU A 77 -1.21 3.24 -15.52
C LEU A 77 -1.91 2.04 -14.85
N GLU A 78 -1.41 0.83 -15.09
CA GLU A 78 -1.94 -0.40 -14.50
C GLU A 78 -1.90 -0.33 -12.99
N MET A 79 -0.79 0.12 -12.40
CA MET A 79 -0.68 0.31 -10.96
C MET A 79 -1.72 1.30 -10.44
N LEU A 80 -1.91 2.43 -11.15
CA LEU A 80 -2.91 3.42 -10.78
C LEU A 80 -4.32 2.82 -10.78
N LEU A 81 -4.67 2.10 -11.85
CA LEU A 81 -5.98 1.48 -12.01
C LEU A 81 -6.22 0.43 -10.93
N THR A 82 -5.23 -0.41 -10.63
CA THR A 82 -5.37 -1.52 -9.68
C THR A 82 -5.38 -1.05 -8.23
N MET A 83 -4.59 -0.02 -7.88
CA MET A 83 -4.59 0.55 -6.52
C MET A 83 -5.86 1.34 -6.21
N MET A 84 -6.54 1.85 -7.23
CA MET A 84 -7.80 2.58 -7.06
C MET A 84 -9.03 1.67 -7.09
N MET A 85 -8.85 0.37 -7.32
CA MET A 85 -9.96 -0.57 -7.28
C MET A 85 -10.61 -0.57 -5.89
N PRO A 86 -11.92 -0.29 -5.79
CA PRO A 86 -12.59 -0.37 -4.51
C PRO A 86 -12.70 -1.83 -4.10
N SER A 87 -12.12 -2.19 -2.96
CA SER A 87 -12.59 -3.35 -2.21
C SER A 87 -13.97 -3.00 -1.66
N GLY A 88 -14.85 -3.98 -1.48
CA GLY A 88 -16.15 -3.72 -0.86
C GLY A 88 -16.00 -2.88 0.38
N GLY A 89 -16.75 -1.77 0.43
CA GLY A 89 -16.73 -0.91 1.60
C GLY A 89 -17.02 -1.78 2.82
N ALA A 90 -16.22 -1.63 3.87
CA ALA A 90 -16.58 -2.19 5.17
C ALA A 90 -17.99 -1.66 5.48
N GLY A 91 -19.00 -2.52 5.38
CA GLY A 91 -20.40 -2.09 5.33
C GLY A 91 -20.71 -1.21 6.52
N ALA A 92 -20.94 0.09 6.29
CA ALA A 92 -21.03 1.14 7.30
C ALA A 92 -19.82 1.18 8.27
N HIS A 93 -19.16 2.34 8.41
CA HIS A 93 -18.26 2.58 9.55
C HIS A 93 -19.09 2.63 10.83
N THR A 94 -19.41 1.47 11.43
CA THR A 94 -20.31 1.35 12.59
C THR A 94 -19.64 1.69 13.92
N GLY A 95 -18.33 1.91 13.93
CA GLY A 95 -17.55 2.05 15.18
C GLY A 95 -17.36 3.47 15.70
N PHE A 96 -17.82 4.51 14.98
CA PHE A 96 -18.02 5.81 15.61
C PHE A 96 -19.43 5.84 16.20
N GLU A 97 -19.55 5.77 17.53
CA GLU A 97 -20.80 6.05 18.23
C GLU A 97 -21.35 7.39 17.70
N ASN A 98 -22.52 7.35 17.04
CA ASN A 98 -23.22 8.44 16.31
C ASN A 98 -23.14 8.46 14.77
N ALA A 99 -22.47 7.52 14.10
CA ALA A 99 -22.59 7.40 12.64
C ALA A 99 -23.96 6.79 12.26
N LYS A 100 -24.93 7.63 11.92
CA LYS A 100 -26.22 7.17 11.35
C LYS A 100 -25.96 6.31 10.11
N ALA A 101 -26.50 5.08 10.11
CA ALA A 101 -26.50 4.20 8.95
C ALA A 101 -27.10 4.95 7.73
N GLY A 102 -26.37 4.97 6.62
CA GLY A 102 -26.75 5.69 5.39
C GLY A 102 -26.21 7.11 5.27
N SER A 103 -25.35 7.55 6.19
CA SER A 103 -24.72 8.86 6.11
C SER A 103 -23.45 8.83 5.23
N THR A 104 -23.42 9.64 4.16
CA THR A 104 -22.23 10.00 3.36
C THR A 104 -21.16 10.78 4.15
N SER A 105 -21.22 10.78 5.49
CA SER A 105 -20.57 11.75 6.39
C SER A 105 -19.09 11.52 6.66
N PHE A 106 -18.46 10.47 6.12
CA PHE A 106 -17.00 10.31 6.28
C PHE A 106 -16.20 11.18 5.29
N HIS A 107 -16.80 11.52 4.14
CA HIS A 107 -16.09 12.27 3.10
C HIS A 107 -16.08 13.76 3.40
N ARG A 108 -14.89 14.36 3.38
CA ARG A 108 -14.64 15.81 3.55
C ARG A 108 -15.05 16.35 4.94
N ASP A 109 -15.08 15.49 5.95
CA ASP A 109 -15.37 15.86 7.33
C ASP A 109 -14.11 15.75 8.19
N SER A 110 -13.33 16.85 8.24
CA SER A 110 -12.14 16.90 9.09
C SER A 110 -12.47 17.17 10.56
N SER A 111 -13.70 17.58 10.90
CA SER A 111 -14.05 17.88 12.30
C SER A 111 -14.00 16.61 13.13
N ARG A 112 -14.38 15.45 12.58
CA ARG A 112 -14.29 14.16 13.27
C ARG A 112 -12.90 13.89 13.85
N LEU A 113 -11.83 14.19 13.12
CA LEU A 113 -10.46 14.00 13.63
C LEU A 113 -10.09 15.01 14.73
N LEU A 114 -10.75 16.17 14.77
CA LEU A 114 -10.57 17.19 15.81
C LEU A 114 -11.45 16.91 17.03
N ASP A 115 -12.61 16.29 16.80
CA ASP A 115 -13.63 15.99 17.80
C ASP A 115 -13.35 14.65 18.52
N SER A 116 -12.69 13.70 17.86
CA SER A 116 -12.22 12.43 18.45
C SER A 116 -10.71 12.46 18.72
N ASP A 117 -10.24 11.69 19.70
CA ASP A 117 -8.80 11.45 19.85
C ASP A 117 -8.26 10.73 18.59
N ILE A 118 -7.03 11.08 18.19
CA ILE A 118 -6.35 10.39 17.11
C ILE A 118 -6.10 8.92 17.45
N SER A 119 -5.94 8.60 18.73
CA SER A 119 -5.76 7.24 19.24
C SER A 119 -7.02 6.41 18.99
N ASP A 120 -8.19 6.93 19.37
CA ASP A 120 -9.49 6.31 19.07
C ASP A 120 -9.71 6.09 17.57
N THR A 121 -9.35 7.10 16.76
CA THR A 121 -9.46 7.00 15.30
C THR A 121 -8.57 5.89 14.74
N VAL A 122 -7.32 5.80 15.20
CA VAL A 122 -6.38 4.76 14.75
C VAL A 122 -6.85 3.39 15.22
N LYS A 123 -7.31 3.27 16.46
CA LYS A 123 -7.87 2.03 17.01
C LYS A 123 -9.04 1.54 16.19
N LEU A 124 -9.97 2.41 15.83
CA LEU A 124 -11.06 2.07 14.92
C LEU A 124 -10.56 1.58 13.56
N MET A 125 -9.59 2.27 12.95
CA MET A 125 -9.04 1.89 11.64
C MET A 125 -8.35 0.51 11.68
N VAL A 126 -7.67 0.19 12.79
CA VAL A 126 -6.99 -1.09 13.00
C VAL A 126 -8.00 -2.21 13.30
N ASP A 127 -9.07 -1.90 14.03
CA ASP A 127 -10.06 -2.90 14.44
C ASP A 127 -11.10 -3.22 13.37
N GLN A 128 -11.39 -2.26 12.48
CA GLN A 128 -12.39 -2.43 11.43
C GLN A 128 -11.86 -3.33 10.29
N PRO A 129 -12.46 -4.50 10.03
CA PRO A 129 -12.03 -5.36 8.93
C PRO A 129 -12.30 -4.69 7.58
N MET A 130 -11.34 -4.81 6.67
CA MET A 130 -11.53 -4.39 5.27
C MET A 130 -12.39 -5.41 4.53
N GLY A 131 -13.23 -4.94 3.60
CA GLY A 131 -13.95 -5.85 2.72
C GLY A 131 -13.01 -6.57 1.75
N ALA A 132 -13.33 -7.82 1.43
CA ALA A 132 -12.53 -8.62 0.50
C ALA A 132 -12.52 -8.02 -0.92
N MET A 133 -11.40 -8.13 -1.62
CA MET A 133 -11.33 -7.89 -3.06
C MET A 133 -11.86 -9.13 -3.79
N SER A 134 -13.17 -9.20 -4.03
CA SER A 134 -13.81 -10.36 -4.63
C SER A 134 -14.99 -9.97 -5.51
N ASN A 135 -15.45 -10.93 -6.32
CA ASN A 135 -16.61 -10.74 -7.18
C ASN A 135 -17.87 -10.40 -6.36
N ASN A 136 -18.72 -9.54 -6.94
CA ASN A 136 -19.98 -9.08 -6.33
C ASN A 136 -19.86 -8.42 -4.95
N ASN A 137 -18.67 -7.92 -4.60
CA ASN A 137 -18.45 -7.25 -3.31
C ASN A 137 -18.36 -5.72 -3.43
N GLY A 138 -18.72 -5.11 -4.57
CA GLY A 138 -18.70 -3.65 -4.74
C GLY A 138 -19.80 -2.93 -3.93
N SER A 139 -19.58 -1.67 -3.58
CA SER A 139 -20.58 -0.83 -2.90
C SER A 139 -21.23 0.18 -3.86
N ALA A 140 -22.46 0.61 -3.57
CA ALA A 140 -23.17 1.59 -4.39
C ALA A 140 -22.44 2.96 -4.42
N GLU A 141 -21.75 3.30 -3.34
CA GLU A 141 -20.97 4.54 -3.20
C GLU A 141 -19.73 4.55 -4.12
N THR A 142 -19.14 3.37 -4.35
CA THR A 142 -17.89 3.22 -5.13
C THR A 142 -18.14 2.81 -6.58
N GLU A 143 -19.36 2.41 -6.93
CA GLU A 143 -19.74 2.04 -8.30
C GLU A 143 -19.37 3.11 -9.37
N PRO A 144 -19.58 4.43 -9.14
CA PRO A 144 -19.18 5.44 -10.11
C PRO A 144 -17.67 5.43 -10.40
N LEU A 145 -16.84 5.21 -9.37
CA LEU A 145 -15.40 5.11 -9.51
C LEU A 145 -15.02 3.88 -10.34
N THR A 146 -15.60 2.71 -10.03
CA THR A 146 -15.35 1.48 -10.80
C THR A 146 -15.65 1.68 -12.29
N LYS A 147 -16.77 2.34 -12.63
CA LYS A 147 -17.11 2.66 -14.03
C LYS A 147 -16.07 3.54 -14.70
N VAL A 148 -15.55 4.55 -13.99
CA VAL A 148 -14.48 5.43 -14.49
C VAL A 148 -13.19 4.65 -14.73
N LEU A 149 -12.79 3.79 -13.79
CA LEU A 149 -11.58 2.97 -13.92
C LEU A 149 -11.66 2.01 -15.11
N MET A 150 -12.81 1.34 -15.30
CA MET A 150 -13.04 0.47 -16.45
C MET A 150 -12.98 1.25 -17.77
N LYS A 151 -13.61 2.43 -17.82
CA LYS A 151 -13.54 3.30 -19.00
C LYS A 151 -12.10 3.72 -19.31
N LEU A 152 -11.37 4.18 -18.30
CA LEU A 152 -9.98 4.61 -18.45
C LEU A 152 -9.07 3.46 -18.92
N SER A 153 -9.27 2.26 -18.39
CA SER A 153 -8.58 1.04 -18.84
C SER A 153 -8.79 0.79 -20.34
N ARG A 154 -10.03 0.94 -20.83
CA ARG A 154 -10.38 0.74 -22.24
C ARG A 154 -9.83 1.84 -23.14
N GLU A 155 -9.96 3.10 -22.73
CA GLU A 155 -9.45 4.26 -23.49
C GLU A 155 -7.93 4.22 -23.69
N ASN A 156 -7.21 3.64 -22.72
CA ASN A 156 -5.76 3.45 -22.81
C ASN A 156 -5.35 2.09 -23.38
N SER A 157 -6.30 1.29 -23.89
CA SER A 157 -6.04 -0.02 -24.49
C SER A 157 -5.20 -0.95 -23.61
N VAL A 158 -5.48 -0.96 -22.29
CA VAL A 158 -4.86 -1.87 -21.34
C VAL A 158 -5.10 -3.32 -21.79
N GLN A 159 -4.06 -4.14 -21.78
CA GLN A 159 -4.13 -5.51 -22.29
C GLN A 159 -5.05 -6.41 -21.42
N SER A 160 -5.41 -7.56 -21.97
CA SER A 160 -6.18 -8.58 -21.25
C SER A 160 -5.46 -9.09 -20.00
N PHE A 161 -6.24 -9.57 -19.03
CA PHE A 161 -5.77 -10.16 -17.79
C PHE A 161 -4.73 -11.28 -17.99
N ASN A 162 -4.97 -12.23 -18.90
CA ASN A 162 -4.03 -13.32 -19.18
C ASN A 162 -2.67 -12.83 -19.75
N ARG A 163 -2.64 -11.70 -20.47
CA ARG A 163 -1.39 -11.09 -20.93
C ARG A 163 -0.56 -10.56 -19.76
N TYR A 164 -1.19 -9.92 -18.78
CA TYR A 164 -0.48 -9.50 -17.57
C TYR A 164 -0.03 -10.68 -16.72
N ARG A 165 -0.85 -11.73 -16.60
CA ARG A 165 -0.44 -12.96 -15.90
C ARG A 165 0.82 -13.56 -16.50
N THR A 166 0.85 -13.76 -17.81
CA THR A 166 2.03 -14.31 -18.50
C THR A 166 3.24 -13.38 -18.39
N HIS A 167 3.05 -12.06 -18.48
CA HIS A 167 4.13 -11.09 -18.27
C HIS A 167 4.72 -11.15 -16.85
N LEU A 168 3.89 -11.41 -15.84
CA LEU A 168 4.29 -11.58 -14.45
C LEU A 168 4.80 -13.01 -14.13
N GLY A 169 4.91 -13.89 -15.13
CA GLY A 169 5.34 -15.28 -14.93
C GLY A 169 4.27 -16.20 -14.34
N LEU A 170 3.01 -15.78 -14.32
CA LEU A 170 1.86 -16.56 -13.84
C LEU A 170 1.22 -17.37 -14.98
N HIS A 171 0.60 -18.48 -14.61
CA HIS A 171 -0.15 -19.35 -15.55
C HIS A 171 -1.38 -18.63 -16.11
N ALA A 172 -1.50 -18.49 -17.43
CA ALA A 172 -2.73 -18.00 -18.07
C ALA A 172 -3.89 -18.97 -17.82
N TYR A 173 -5.06 -18.46 -17.47
CA TYR A 173 -6.23 -19.32 -17.25
C TYR A 173 -6.78 -19.82 -18.59
N GLY A 174 -7.05 -21.13 -18.68
CA GLY A 174 -7.61 -21.77 -19.88
C GLY A 174 -9.15 -21.82 -19.91
N SER A 175 -9.82 -21.46 -18.81
CA SER A 175 -11.28 -21.34 -18.77
C SER A 175 -11.76 -20.33 -17.73
N PHE A 176 -12.99 -19.82 -17.90
CA PHE A 176 -13.63 -18.94 -16.92
C PHE A 176 -13.81 -19.60 -15.54
N TYR A 177 -14.00 -20.92 -15.49
CA TYR A 177 -14.10 -21.63 -14.21
C TYR A 177 -12.74 -21.76 -13.52
N GLU A 178 -11.66 -21.95 -14.29
CA GLU A 178 -10.30 -21.98 -13.73
C GLU A 178 -9.92 -20.65 -13.08
N LEU A 179 -10.28 -19.54 -13.75
CA LEU A 179 -10.13 -18.16 -13.26
C LEU A 179 -10.91 -17.93 -11.96
N THR A 180 -12.21 -18.25 -11.95
CA THR A 180 -13.11 -17.80 -10.89
C THR A 180 -13.30 -18.78 -9.74
N GLY A 181 -13.10 -20.09 -9.99
CA GLY A 181 -13.52 -21.14 -9.06
C GLY A 181 -15.04 -21.20 -8.82
N ASN A 182 -15.85 -20.37 -9.50
CA ASN A 182 -17.27 -20.20 -9.25
C ASN A 182 -18.07 -20.34 -10.56
N ARG A 183 -18.93 -21.35 -10.65
CA ARG A 183 -19.70 -21.64 -11.87
C ARG A 183 -20.68 -20.55 -12.27
N GLU A 184 -21.28 -19.85 -11.32
CA GLU A 184 -22.22 -18.75 -11.61
C GLU A 184 -21.48 -17.57 -12.23
N VAL A 185 -20.36 -17.15 -11.63
CA VAL A 185 -19.52 -16.06 -12.14
C VAL A 185 -18.92 -16.44 -13.49
N ALA A 186 -18.43 -17.67 -13.63
CA ALA A 186 -17.88 -18.17 -14.89
C ALA A 186 -18.90 -18.08 -16.04
N ARG A 187 -20.15 -18.52 -15.83
CA ARG A 187 -21.21 -18.41 -16.85
C ARG A 187 -21.51 -16.96 -17.24
N ARG A 188 -21.51 -16.04 -16.28
CA ARG A 188 -21.72 -14.61 -16.55
C ARG A 188 -20.57 -14.03 -17.39
N LEU A 189 -19.32 -14.35 -17.04
CA LEU A 189 -18.16 -13.90 -17.81
C LEU A 189 -18.14 -14.51 -19.22
N GLU A 190 -18.50 -15.78 -19.36
CA GLU A 190 -18.63 -16.45 -20.66
C GLU A 190 -19.63 -15.75 -21.57
N SER A 191 -20.77 -15.31 -21.02
CA SER A 191 -21.76 -14.52 -21.78
C SER A 191 -21.30 -13.12 -22.20
N LEU A 192 -20.24 -12.60 -21.59
CA LEU A 192 -19.74 -11.22 -21.81
C LEU A 192 -18.48 -11.16 -22.66
N TYR A 193 -17.53 -12.09 -22.47
CA TYR A 193 -16.19 -12.02 -23.04
C TYR A 193 -15.91 -13.06 -24.14
N GLU A 194 -16.81 -14.03 -24.35
CA GLU A 194 -16.69 -15.19 -25.27
C GLU A 194 -15.52 -16.13 -24.96
N ASN A 195 -14.31 -15.59 -24.77
CA ASN A 195 -13.08 -16.29 -24.44
C ASN A 195 -12.42 -15.70 -23.19
N VAL A 196 -11.86 -16.56 -22.33
CA VAL A 196 -11.13 -16.15 -21.12
C VAL A 196 -9.94 -15.22 -21.42
N ASP A 197 -9.32 -15.35 -22.58
CA ASP A 197 -8.22 -14.47 -23.02
C ASP A 197 -8.66 -13.03 -23.30
N ASN A 198 -9.96 -12.76 -23.43
CA ASN A 198 -10.48 -11.41 -23.65
C ASN A 198 -10.82 -10.68 -22.34
N VAL A 199 -10.74 -11.34 -21.19
CA VAL A 199 -11.09 -10.75 -19.90
C VAL A 199 -10.17 -9.55 -19.61
N GLU A 200 -10.77 -8.39 -19.33
CA GLU A 200 -10.05 -7.15 -18.99
C GLU A 200 -9.30 -7.27 -17.65
N LEU A 201 -8.20 -6.54 -17.49
CA LEU A 201 -7.34 -6.57 -16.30
C LEU A 201 -8.14 -6.44 -14.98
N LEU A 202 -8.94 -5.38 -14.85
CA LEU A 202 -9.68 -5.10 -13.61
C LEU A 202 -10.76 -6.14 -13.32
N VAL A 203 -11.43 -6.64 -14.37
CA VAL A 203 -12.45 -7.68 -14.23
C VAL A 203 -11.81 -9.00 -13.79
N GLY A 204 -10.68 -9.36 -14.40
CA GLY A 204 -9.91 -10.53 -14.00
C GLY A 204 -9.48 -10.47 -12.55
N MET A 205 -9.01 -9.32 -12.06
CA MET A 205 -8.60 -9.17 -10.65
C MET A 205 -9.74 -9.36 -9.64
N PHE A 206 -10.94 -8.83 -9.91
CA PHE A 206 -12.10 -9.06 -9.03
C PHE A 206 -12.65 -10.49 -9.14
N ALA A 207 -12.55 -11.10 -10.32
CA ALA A 207 -13.11 -12.41 -10.59
C ALA A 207 -12.18 -13.55 -10.17
N GLU A 208 -10.88 -13.30 -10.06
CA GLU A 208 -9.85 -14.29 -9.73
C GLU A 208 -10.14 -14.95 -8.38
N LYS A 209 -10.08 -16.28 -8.34
CA LYS A 209 -10.18 -17.04 -7.10
C LYS A 209 -9.01 -16.72 -6.17
N THR A 210 -9.29 -16.64 -4.88
CA THR A 210 -8.25 -16.42 -3.88
C THR A 210 -7.38 -17.67 -3.70
N SER A 211 -6.11 -17.45 -3.37
CA SER A 211 -5.14 -18.46 -2.93
C SER A 211 -4.45 -17.95 -1.68
N ASP A 212 -4.36 -18.77 -0.62
CA ASP A 212 -3.76 -18.39 0.67
C ASP A 212 -4.32 -17.05 1.20
N ASN A 213 -5.65 -16.89 1.14
CA ASN A 213 -6.39 -15.67 1.52
C ASN A 213 -5.99 -14.39 0.74
N SER A 214 -5.34 -14.52 -0.42
CA SER A 214 -4.92 -13.40 -1.25
C SER A 214 -5.39 -13.55 -2.70
N VAL A 215 -5.43 -12.44 -3.44
CA VAL A 215 -5.71 -12.43 -4.89
C VAL A 215 -4.38 -12.54 -5.63
N PRO A 216 -4.04 -13.68 -6.28
CA PRO A 216 -2.68 -13.97 -6.74
C PRO A 216 -2.11 -12.93 -7.70
N THR A 217 -2.85 -12.54 -8.75
CA THR A 217 -2.34 -11.60 -9.75
C THR A 217 -2.12 -10.22 -9.16
N PHE A 218 -3.06 -9.76 -8.33
CA PHE A 218 -2.96 -8.48 -7.63
C PHE A 218 -1.74 -8.48 -6.70
N THR A 219 -1.57 -9.51 -5.87
CA THR A 219 -0.42 -9.62 -4.96
C THR A 219 0.92 -9.58 -5.71
N VAL A 220 1.09 -10.37 -6.77
CA VAL A 220 2.35 -10.38 -7.53
C VAL A 220 2.61 -9.04 -8.22
N MET A 221 1.56 -8.43 -8.79
CA MET A 221 1.66 -7.12 -9.42
C MET A 221 2.07 -6.03 -8.41
N MET A 222 1.37 -5.94 -7.27
CA MET A 222 1.69 -4.98 -6.21
C MET A 222 3.09 -5.20 -5.65
N ASN A 223 3.47 -6.46 -5.40
CA ASN A 223 4.78 -6.79 -4.85
C ASN A 223 5.91 -6.38 -5.80
N SER A 224 5.75 -6.64 -7.11
CA SER A 224 6.70 -6.19 -8.14
C SER A 224 6.90 -4.68 -8.09
N TYR A 225 5.82 -3.91 -7.99
CA TYR A 225 5.92 -2.46 -7.97
C TYR A 225 6.53 -1.90 -6.68
N ILE A 226 6.19 -2.45 -5.52
CA ILE A 226 6.79 -2.03 -4.24
C ILE A 226 8.30 -2.28 -4.29
N VAL A 227 8.71 -3.48 -4.69
CA VAL A 227 10.13 -3.84 -4.82
C VAL A 227 10.84 -2.92 -5.81
N ASN A 228 10.26 -2.70 -7.00
CA ASN A 228 10.85 -1.82 -8.01
C ASN A 228 10.99 -0.38 -7.52
N SER A 229 9.99 0.15 -6.79
CA SER A 229 10.02 1.51 -6.24
C SER A 229 11.12 1.68 -5.18
N ILE A 230 11.38 0.63 -4.39
CA ILE A 230 12.44 0.63 -3.37
C ILE A 230 13.81 0.53 -4.03
N VAL A 231 13.97 -0.44 -4.93
CA VAL A 231 15.22 -0.72 -5.65
C VAL A 231 15.66 0.45 -6.53
N THR A 232 14.72 1.21 -7.09
CA THR A 232 15.01 2.41 -7.90
C THR A 232 15.10 3.70 -7.10
N ASN A 233 14.80 3.68 -5.80
CA ASN A 233 14.94 4.87 -4.96
C ASN A 233 16.43 5.24 -4.80
N PRO A 234 16.83 6.51 -5.01
CA PRO A 234 18.23 6.94 -4.86
C PRO A 234 18.83 6.63 -3.49
N LEU A 235 18.02 6.65 -2.42
CA LEU A 235 18.48 6.35 -1.06
C LEU A 235 18.89 4.87 -0.91
N TYR A 236 18.30 3.96 -1.69
CA TYR A 236 18.56 2.51 -1.60
C TYR A 236 19.72 2.04 -2.49
N THR A 237 20.77 2.85 -2.57
CA THR A 237 21.97 2.56 -3.35
C THR A 237 23.10 2.11 -2.43
N LYS A 238 24.11 1.43 -2.98
CA LYS A 238 25.29 1.01 -2.20
C LYS A 238 26.01 2.19 -1.52
N THR A 239 25.95 3.37 -2.13
CA THR A 239 26.65 4.57 -1.66
C THR A 239 25.83 5.45 -0.73
N MET A 240 24.49 5.39 -0.77
CA MET A 240 23.62 6.22 0.07
C MET A 240 22.94 5.44 1.20
N TRP A 241 22.90 4.12 1.16
CA TRP A 241 22.31 3.33 2.25
C TRP A 241 23.29 3.11 3.41
N ASN A 242 23.67 4.18 4.11
CA ASN A 242 24.61 4.18 5.24
C ASN A 242 24.22 5.19 6.32
N SER A 243 24.87 5.11 7.49
CA SER A 243 24.59 5.96 8.65
C SER A 243 24.73 7.46 8.35
N ASP A 244 25.79 7.87 7.67
CA ASP A 244 26.03 9.28 7.33
C ASP A 244 24.87 9.90 6.54
N THR A 245 24.28 9.15 5.61
CA THR A 245 23.15 9.61 4.81
C THR A 245 21.89 9.85 5.65
N PHE A 246 21.71 9.09 6.73
CA PHE A 246 20.55 9.17 7.62
C PHE A 246 20.85 9.90 8.93
N GLY A 247 21.89 10.73 8.96
CA GLY A 247 22.21 11.56 10.12
C GLY A 247 22.82 10.81 11.30
N GLY A 248 23.60 9.78 11.00
CA GLY A 248 24.32 8.96 11.97
C GLY A 248 23.64 7.62 12.26
N ASP A 249 24.22 6.88 13.20
CA ASP A 249 23.76 5.55 13.56
C ASP A 249 22.34 5.56 14.14
N TYR A 250 21.96 6.62 14.85
CA TYR A 250 20.61 6.78 15.37
C TYR A 250 19.57 6.80 14.25
N GLY A 251 19.68 7.73 13.30
CA GLY A 251 18.69 7.85 12.23
C GLY A 251 18.67 6.62 11.32
N PHE A 252 19.82 5.99 11.11
CA PHE A 252 19.86 4.73 10.36
C PHE A 252 19.27 3.54 11.12
N SER A 253 19.34 3.53 12.45
CA SER A 253 18.66 2.53 13.27
C SER A 253 17.15 2.63 13.13
N LEU A 254 16.59 3.85 13.11
CA LEU A 254 15.16 4.10 12.90
C LEU A 254 14.67 3.54 11.55
N VAL A 255 15.46 3.71 10.49
CA VAL A 255 15.15 3.17 9.16
C VAL A 255 15.12 1.63 9.18
N LYS A 256 16.11 1.00 9.82
CA LYS A 256 16.23 -0.48 9.86
C LYS A 256 15.17 -1.14 10.72
N SER A 257 14.76 -0.49 11.82
CA SER A 257 13.74 -0.99 12.74
C SER A 257 12.32 -0.55 12.40
N ALA A 258 12.14 0.14 11.28
CA ALA A 258 10.84 0.68 10.90
C ALA A 258 9.82 -0.44 10.66
N SER A 259 8.69 -0.30 11.35
CA SER A 259 7.46 -1.08 11.17
C SER A 259 6.25 -0.18 11.41
N ILE A 260 5.10 -0.55 10.85
CA ILE A 260 3.83 0.18 11.01
C ILE A 260 3.47 0.31 12.49
N ARG A 261 3.75 -0.73 13.29
CA ARG A 261 3.57 -0.71 14.74
C ARG A 261 4.46 0.35 15.39
N THR A 262 5.77 0.32 15.15
CA THR A 262 6.68 1.33 15.72
C THR A 262 6.32 2.75 15.28
N PHE A 263 5.91 2.93 14.02
CA PHE A 263 5.49 4.21 13.49
C PHE A 263 4.24 4.75 14.20
N ILE A 264 3.21 3.92 14.39
CA ILE A 264 2.00 4.33 15.12
C ILE A 264 2.33 4.61 16.59
N CYS A 265 3.02 3.69 17.26
CA CYS A 265 3.32 3.79 18.68
C CYS A 265 4.20 4.98 19.04
N ASN A 266 5.17 5.35 18.20
CA ASN A 266 6.00 6.53 18.45
C ASN A 266 5.23 7.86 18.34
N ASN A 267 4.01 7.84 17.79
CA ASN A 267 3.22 9.03 17.46
C ASN A 267 1.86 9.10 18.18
N LEU A 268 1.56 8.10 19.02
CA LEU A 268 0.44 8.07 19.96
C LEU A 268 1.00 8.08 21.38
N GLN A 269 0.60 9.05 22.21
CA GLN A 269 1.29 9.35 23.47
C GLN A 269 1.08 8.32 24.58
N ASP A 270 0.02 7.48 24.55
CA ASP A 270 -0.38 6.73 25.76
C ASP A 270 -0.97 5.30 25.55
N GLU A 271 -1.01 4.72 24.34
CA GLU A 271 -1.78 3.47 24.11
C GLU A 271 -0.98 2.21 23.72
N CYS A 272 0.28 2.34 23.30
CA CYS A 272 1.04 1.16 22.83
C CYS A 272 1.73 0.37 23.95
N ASP A 273 1.95 0.96 25.12
CA ASP A 273 2.67 0.32 26.23
C ASP A 273 1.82 -0.74 26.96
N ASN A 274 0.49 -0.67 26.84
CA ASN A 274 -0.45 -1.58 27.52
C ASN A 274 -0.93 -2.76 26.66
N ASN A 275 -0.38 -2.98 25.46
CA ASN A 275 -0.85 -3.97 24.48
C ASN A 275 -2.34 -3.82 24.06
N GLU A 276 -2.96 -2.65 24.29
CA GLU A 276 -4.36 -2.42 23.92
C GLU A 276 -4.57 -2.22 22.41
N LEU A 277 -3.51 -1.82 21.69
CA LEU A 277 -3.53 -1.62 20.25
C LEU A 277 -2.67 -2.66 19.53
N ILE A 278 -3.33 -3.66 18.91
CA ILE A 278 -2.68 -4.68 18.08
C ILE A 278 -2.58 -4.14 16.64
N VAL A 279 -1.46 -3.54 16.30
CA VAL A 279 -1.18 -3.07 14.93
C VAL A 279 -0.54 -4.19 14.12
N ASP A 280 -1.35 -4.91 13.35
CA ASP A 280 -0.87 -5.88 12.35
C ASP A 280 -1.84 -5.89 11.16
N LEU A 281 -1.26 -5.77 9.95
CA LEU A 281 -1.99 -5.63 8.69
C LEU A 281 -2.68 -6.94 8.25
N TYR A 282 -2.29 -8.09 8.80
CA TYR A 282 -2.78 -9.42 8.39
C TYR A 282 -3.44 -10.21 9.51
N THR A 283 -3.39 -9.74 10.76
CA THR A 283 -4.19 -10.35 11.83
C THR A 283 -5.63 -9.85 11.76
N LYS A 284 -6.49 -10.64 11.11
CA LYS A 284 -7.93 -10.85 11.37
C LYS A 284 -8.58 -11.46 10.13
#